data_AF-A0A7W7ZU71-F1
#
_entry.id   AF-A0A7W7ZU71-F1
#
_cell.length_a   1.000
_cell.length_b   1.000
_cell.length_c   1.000
_cell.angle_alpha   90.00
_cell.angle_beta   90.00
_cell.angle_gamma   90.00
#
_symmetry.space_group_name_H-M   'P 1'
#
loop_
_entity.id
_entity.type
_entity.pdbx_description
1 polymer ?
#
loop_
_entity_poly.entity_id
_entity_poly.type
_entity_poly.pdbx_seq_one_letter_code
_entity_poly.pdbx_strand_id
1 'polypeptide(L)'
;MILGMSRSTFVVVHTSLSVVAIIGGFFVVFTFLNGTLSRLWNAVFLLTTTLTSASGFLFPRTRVTPGIVLGILSVTLLCIAIVALYGFRLRSHWRRIYVISALIPFYFNLVVLLAIMFARISVLQMLASATRGAAFSIAQVLLLILAIGVIAIAVKKFCLTPSSDLWKWNRVEGLPRDAGGS
;
A
#
# COMPACT_ATOMS: atom_id res chain seq x y z
N MET A 1 -11.26 5.35 26.45
CA MET A 1 -10.80 4.07 25.87
C MET A 1 -11.21 4.01 24.41
N ILE A 2 -10.54 3.21 23.57
CA ILE A 2 -10.92 2.95 22.16
C ILE A 2 -11.10 1.44 22.06
N LEU A 3 -12.31 0.97 21.76
CA LEU A 3 -12.65 -0.47 21.70
C LEU A 3 -12.23 -1.25 22.96
N GLY A 4 -12.47 -0.70 24.15
CA GLY A 4 -12.07 -1.33 25.42
C GLY A 4 -10.56 -1.28 25.74
N MET A 5 -9.73 -0.78 24.83
CA MET A 5 -8.28 -0.62 25.03
C MET A 5 -7.89 0.81 25.44
N SER A 6 -6.70 0.95 26.02
CA SER A 6 -6.07 2.25 26.25
C SER A 6 -5.71 2.93 24.92
N ARG A 7 -5.59 4.28 24.92
CA ARG A 7 -5.21 5.03 23.71
C ARG A 7 -3.81 4.66 23.21
N SER A 8 -2.86 4.43 24.12
CA SER A 8 -1.49 4.05 23.76
C SER A 8 -1.44 2.66 23.11
N THR A 9 -2.16 1.69 23.67
CA THR A 9 -2.28 0.34 23.07
C THR A 9 -2.85 0.42 21.66
N PHE A 10 -3.91 1.21 21.46
CA PHE A 10 -4.53 1.37 20.14
C PHE A 10 -3.59 2.02 19.11
N VAL A 11 -2.79 3.01 19.53
CA VAL A 11 -1.74 3.60 18.67
C VAL A 11 -0.72 2.52 18.25
N VAL A 12 -0.23 1.71 19.18
CA VAL A 12 0.74 0.64 18.88
C VAL A 12 0.16 -0.34 17.86
N VAL A 13 -1.06 -0.84 18.09
CA VAL A 13 -1.72 -1.77 17.15
C VAL A 13 -1.87 -1.16 15.76
N HIS A 14 -2.38 0.08 15.68
CA HIS A 14 -2.56 0.78 14.42
C HIS A 14 -1.21 0.99 13.68
N THR A 15 -0.16 1.40 14.40
CA THR A 15 1.17 1.60 13.82
C THR A 15 1.78 0.28 13.37
N SER A 16 1.64 -0.81 14.12
CA SER A 16 2.11 -2.13 13.71
C SER A 16 1.43 -2.61 12.44
N LEU A 17 0.10 -2.44 12.32
CA LEU A 17 -0.63 -2.75 11.09
C LEU A 17 -0.11 -1.93 9.90
N SER A 18 0.18 -0.64 10.10
CA SER A 18 0.74 0.23 9.07
C SER A 18 2.12 -0.24 8.60
N VAL A 19 3.00 -0.64 9.53
CA VAL A 19 4.32 -1.17 9.18
C VAL A 19 4.21 -2.43 8.35
N VAL A 20 3.33 -3.37 8.72
CA VAL A 20 3.11 -4.59 7.93
C VAL A 20 2.51 -4.27 6.55
N ALA A 21 1.58 -3.32 6.49
CA ALA A 21 1.02 -2.83 5.22
C ALA A 21 2.08 -2.23 4.30
N ILE A 22 3.02 -1.46 4.87
CA ILE A 22 4.10 -0.85 4.11
C ILE A 22 5.07 -1.92 3.58
N ILE A 23 5.51 -2.85 4.44
CA ILE A 23 6.38 -3.96 4.04
C ILE A 23 5.71 -4.79 2.94
N GLY A 24 4.46 -5.21 3.16
CA GLY A 24 3.69 -5.96 2.16
C GLY A 24 3.53 -5.19 0.84
N GLY A 25 3.31 -3.87 0.91
CA GLY A 25 3.20 -3.00 -0.26
C GLY A 25 4.49 -2.95 -1.08
N PHE A 26 5.66 -2.90 -0.45
CA PHE A 26 6.94 -3.00 -1.17
C PHE A 26 7.10 -4.34 -1.90
N PHE A 27 6.73 -5.46 -1.26
CA PHE A 27 6.73 -6.77 -1.94
C PHE A 27 5.74 -6.80 -3.11
N VAL A 28 4.53 -6.24 -2.95
CA VAL A 28 3.55 -6.16 -4.04
C VAL A 28 4.08 -5.33 -5.21
N VAL A 29 4.67 -4.16 -4.95
CA VAL A 29 5.34 -3.33 -5.96
C VAL A 29 6.40 -4.14 -6.70
N PHE A 30 7.27 -4.85 -5.96
CA PHE A 30 8.30 -5.70 -6.57
C PHE A 30 7.70 -6.76 -7.50
N THR A 31 6.60 -7.41 -7.10
CA THR A 31 5.92 -8.38 -7.98
C THR A 31 5.36 -7.72 -9.24
N PHE A 32 4.71 -6.54 -9.13
CA PHE A 32 4.21 -5.81 -10.29
C PHE A 32 5.32 -5.39 -11.26
N LEU A 33 6.47 -4.95 -10.73
CA LEU A 33 7.65 -4.60 -11.51
C LEU A 33 8.32 -5.82 -12.20
N ASN A 34 7.95 -7.02 -11.79
CA ASN A 34 8.32 -8.27 -12.45
C ASN A 34 7.19 -8.85 -13.31
N GLY A 35 6.07 -8.14 -13.47
CA GLY A 35 4.92 -8.60 -14.24
C GLY A 35 4.11 -9.72 -13.55
N THR A 36 4.29 -9.91 -12.25
CA THR A 36 3.67 -11.01 -11.49
C THR A 36 2.85 -10.48 -10.32
N LEU A 37 2.07 -11.34 -9.69
CA LEU A 37 1.24 -11.06 -8.54
C LEU A 37 1.41 -12.17 -7.51
N SER A 38 2.09 -11.90 -6.40
CA SER A 38 2.16 -12.86 -5.29
C SER A 38 0.82 -12.88 -4.55
N ARG A 39 0.16 -14.04 -4.44
CA ARG A 39 -1.11 -14.17 -3.71
C ARG A 39 -0.94 -13.80 -2.23
N LEU A 40 0.15 -14.25 -1.63
CA LEU A 40 0.40 -14.07 -0.20
C LEU A 40 0.62 -12.60 0.13
N TRP A 41 1.61 -11.96 -0.50
CA TRP A 41 1.94 -10.56 -0.24
C TRP A 41 0.81 -9.62 -0.62
N ASN A 42 0.08 -9.94 -1.68
CA ASN A 42 -1.08 -9.16 -2.08
C ASN A 42 -2.23 -9.24 -1.08
N ALA A 43 -2.52 -10.44 -0.54
CA ALA A 43 -3.53 -10.61 0.50
C ALA A 43 -3.11 -9.90 1.80
N VAL A 44 -1.86 -10.05 2.23
CA VAL A 44 -1.31 -9.37 3.41
C VAL A 44 -1.42 -7.85 3.23
N PHE A 45 -0.97 -7.32 2.10
CA PHE A 45 -1.03 -5.90 1.77
C PHE A 45 -2.46 -5.35 1.82
N LEU A 46 -3.41 -5.98 1.11
CA LEU A 46 -4.79 -5.50 1.05
C LEU A 46 -5.45 -5.56 2.43
N LEU A 47 -5.26 -6.66 3.16
CA LEU A 47 -5.84 -6.84 4.49
C LEU A 47 -5.31 -5.80 5.47
N THR A 48 -3.99 -5.68 5.58
CA THR A 48 -3.36 -4.77 6.54
C THR A 48 -3.55 -3.31 6.18
N THR A 49 -3.56 -2.95 4.89
CA THR A 49 -3.87 -1.58 4.44
C THR A 49 -5.32 -1.21 4.74
N THR A 50 -6.25 -2.15 4.55
CA THR A 50 -7.68 -1.95 4.88
C THR A 50 -7.86 -1.79 6.38
N LEU A 51 -7.28 -2.68 7.19
CA LEU A 51 -7.35 -2.61 8.65
C LEU A 51 -6.68 -1.34 9.20
N THR A 52 -5.54 -0.92 8.64
CA THR A 52 -4.87 0.33 9.02
C THR A 52 -5.75 1.53 8.68
N SER A 53 -6.30 1.58 7.47
CA SER A 53 -7.18 2.69 7.05
C SER A 53 -8.44 2.75 7.91
N ALA A 54 -9.07 1.60 8.18
CA ALA A 54 -10.27 1.48 9.00
C ALA A 54 -10.01 1.87 10.47
N SER A 55 -8.96 1.33 11.09
CA SER A 55 -8.55 1.70 12.45
C SER A 55 -8.16 3.17 12.54
N GLY A 56 -7.64 3.73 11.44
CA GLY A 56 -7.43 5.15 11.25
C GLY A 56 -8.67 5.97 11.54
N PHE A 57 -9.90 5.51 11.29
CA PHE A 57 -11.12 6.27 11.62
C PHE A 57 -11.51 6.24 13.10
N LEU A 58 -11.02 5.25 13.86
CA LEU A 58 -11.44 5.02 15.25
C LEU A 58 -10.75 5.93 16.27
N PHE A 59 -9.68 6.65 15.90
CA PHE A 59 -9.12 7.61 16.86
C PHE A 59 -10.09 8.78 17.06
N PRO A 60 -10.19 9.32 18.29
CA PRO A 60 -11.02 10.49 18.58
C PRO A 60 -10.48 11.73 17.85
N ARG A 61 -11.35 12.50 17.19
CA ARG A 61 -11.03 13.84 16.64
C ARG A 61 -12.14 14.82 16.92
N THR A 62 -11.76 16.09 16.97
CA THR A 62 -12.66 17.24 17.07
C THR A 62 -12.80 18.00 15.76
N ARG A 63 -11.94 17.73 14.77
CA ARG A 63 -11.91 18.43 13.48
C ARG A 63 -11.57 17.48 12.34
N VAL A 64 -11.98 17.84 11.12
CA VAL A 64 -11.55 17.15 9.90
C VAL A 64 -10.06 17.39 9.70
N THR A 65 -9.27 16.33 9.74
CA THR A 65 -7.83 16.37 9.49
C THR A 65 -7.52 15.80 8.11
N PRO A 66 -6.38 16.17 7.50
CA PRO A 66 -5.93 15.57 6.25
C PRO A 66 -5.91 14.03 6.28
N GLY A 67 -5.64 13.44 7.45
CA GLY A 67 -5.66 11.99 7.64
C GLY A 67 -7.03 11.33 7.41
N ILE A 68 -8.14 12.00 7.74
CA ILE A 68 -9.49 11.47 7.46
C ILE A 68 -9.75 11.46 5.96
N VAL A 69 -9.40 12.55 5.27
CA VAL A 69 -9.56 12.66 3.80
C VAL A 69 -8.76 11.55 3.10
N LEU A 70 -7.50 11.38 3.48
CA LEU A 70 -6.66 10.29 2.98
C LEU A 70 -7.24 8.91 3.32
N GLY A 71 -7.80 8.74 4.53
CA GLY A 71 -8.47 7.51 4.93
C GLY A 71 -9.67 7.17 4.04
N ILE A 72 -10.53 8.15 3.74
CA ILE A 72 -11.73 7.94 2.90
C ILE A 72 -11.31 7.57 1.49
N LEU A 73 -10.36 8.31 0.92
CA LEU A 73 -9.81 8.02 -0.40
C LEU A 73 -9.15 6.63 -0.43
N SER A 74 -8.38 6.27 0.59
CA SER A 74 -7.72 4.96 0.72
C SER A 74 -8.74 3.83 0.71
N VAL A 75 -9.76 3.89 1.56
CA VAL A 75 -10.79 2.84 1.65
C VAL A 75 -11.57 2.72 0.33
N THR A 76 -11.90 3.85 -0.29
CA THR A 76 -12.62 3.88 -1.59
C THR A 76 -11.80 3.17 -2.67
N LEU A 77 -10.50 3.48 -2.76
CA LEU A 77 -9.59 2.86 -3.72
C LEU A 77 -9.35 1.38 -3.41
N LEU A 78 -9.23 1.00 -2.14
CA LEU A 78 -9.12 -0.41 -1.74
C LEU A 78 -10.37 -1.21 -2.12
N CYS A 79 -11.57 -0.65 -1.96
CA CYS A 79 -12.81 -1.27 -2.43
C CYS A 79 -12.75 -1.54 -3.94
N ILE A 80 -12.31 -0.54 -4.73
CA ILE A 80 -12.12 -0.71 -6.18
C ILE A 80 -11.08 -1.81 -6.48
N ALA A 81 -9.96 -1.84 -5.75
CA ALA A 81 -8.91 -2.84 -5.92
C ALA A 81 -9.45 -4.27 -5.64
N ILE A 82 -10.20 -4.44 -4.55
CA ILE A 82 -10.81 -5.72 -4.19
C ILE A 82 -11.81 -6.17 -5.26
N VAL A 83 -12.66 -5.26 -5.76
CA VAL A 83 -13.62 -5.56 -6.84
C VAL A 83 -12.89 -5.94 -8.14
N ALA A 84 -11.83 -5.23 -8.50
CA ALA A 84 -11.02 -5.55 -9.68
C ALA A 84 -10.34 -6.92 -9.57
N LEU A 85 -9.86 -7.28 -8.38
CA LEU A 85 -9.18 -8.54 -8.10
C LEU A 85 -10.13 -9.74 -8.06
N TYR A 86 -11.22 -9.66 -7.29
CA TYR A 86 -12.11 -10.80 -7.03
C TYR A 86 -13.32 -10.84 -7.96
N GLY A 87 -13.93 -9.69 -8.26
CA GLY A 87 -15.11 -9.60 -9.14
C GLY A 87 -14.73 -9.82 -10.60
N PHE A 88 -13.78 -9.03 -11.10
CA PHE A 88 -13.40 -9.06 -12.51
C PHE A 88 -12.20 -9.97 -12.83
N ARG A 89 -11.63 -10.61 -11.80
CA ARG A 89 -10.49 -11.55 -11.91
C ARG A 89 -9.34 -11.00 -12.76
N LEU A 90 -9.08 -9.69 -12.67
CA LEU A 90 -8.01 -9.03 -13.42
C LEU A 90 -8.08 -9.25 -14.95
N ARG A 91 -9.28 -9.32 -15.53
CA ARG A 91 -9.46 -9.41 -16.98
C ARG A 91 -9.20 -8.07 -17.66
N SER A 92 -8.35 -8.07 -18.69
CA SER A 92 -8.13 -6.92 -19.57
C SER A 92 -7.78 -5.63 -18.79
N HIS A 93 -8.56 -4.55 -18.98
CA HIS A 93 -8.37 -3.24 -18.37
C HIS A 93 -8.42 -3.23 -16.83
N TRP A 94 -9.09 -4.21 -16.20
CA TRP A 94 -9.18 -4.31 -14.74
C TRP A 94 -7.83 -4.51 -14.06
N ARG A 95 -6.79 -4.93 -14.79
CA ARG A 95 -5.40 -4.98 -14.29
C ARG A 95 -4.83 -3.60 -14.02
N ARG A 96 -5.04 -2.68 -14.96
CA ARG A 96 -4.57 -1.29 -14.82
C ARG A 96 -5.26 -0.65 -13.63
N ILE A 97 -6.58 -0.81 -13.57
CA ILE A 97 -7.41 -0.32 -12.47
C ILE A 97 -6.92 -0.91 -11.15
N TYR A 98 -6.66 -2.22 -11.08
CA TYR A 98 -6.14 -2.88 -9.89
C TYR A 98 -4.80 -2.29 -9.43
N VAL A 99 -3.81 -2.20 -10.32
CA VAL A 99 -2.48 -1.66 -9.97
C VAL A 99 -2.59 -0.23 -9.47
N ILE A 100 -3.33 0.63 -10.17
CA ILE A 100 -3.49 2.03 -9.77
C ILE A 100 -4.22 2.14 -8.43
N SER A 101 -5.35 1.45 -8.28
CA SER A 101 -6.16 1.47 -7.05
C SER A 101 -5.49 0.80 -5.85
N ALA A 102 -4.52 -0.09 -6.05
CA ALA A 102 -3.71 -0.66 -4.99
C ALA A 102 -2.52 0.24 -4.61
N LEU A 103 -1.85 0.85 -5.60
CA LEU A 103 -0.63 1.64 -5.36
C LEU A 103 -0.90 3.05 -4.83
N ILE A 104 -2.07 3.64 -5.10
CA ILE A 104 -2.43 4.95 -4.52
C ILE A 104 -2.62 4.86 -2.99
N PRO A 105 -3.38 3.89 -2.42
CA PRO A 105 -3.40 3.65 -0.96
C PRO A 105 -2.03 3.39 -0.35
N PHE A 106 -1.17 2.64 -1.07
CA PHE A 106 0.20 2.42 -0.65
C PHE A 106 0.98 3.74 -0.54
N TYR A 107 0.86 4.62 -1.54
CA TYR A 107 1.42 5.98 -1.48
C TYR A 107 0.90 6.78 -0.29
N PHE A 108 -0.41 6.71 0.02
CA PHE A 108 -0.97 7.39 1.20
C PHE A 108 -0.34 6.89 2.51
N ASN A 109 -0.13 5.57 2.66
CA ASN A 109 0.60 5.04 3.82
C ASN A 109 2.02 5.60 3.93
N LEU A 110 2.74 5.74 2.81
CA LEU A 110 4.09 6.33 2.80
C LEU A 110 4.08 7.83 3.17
N VAL A 111 3.10 8.59 2.70
CA VAL A 111 2.94 10.01 3.08
C VAL A 111 2.67 10.15 4.58
N VAL A 112 1.79 9.31 5.12
CA VAL A 112 1.48 9.30 6.56
C VAL A 112 2.71 8.89 7.37
N LEU A 113 3.45 7.86 6.92
CA LEU A 113 4.72 7.46 7.52
C LEU A 113 5.72 8.63 7.53
N LEU A 114 5.89 9.30 6.39
CA LEU A 114 6.80 10.45 6.27
C LEU A 114 6.42 11.56 7.25
N ALA A 115 5.13 11.90 7.36
CA ALA A 115 4.65 12.88 8.33
C ALA A 115 4.93 12.45 9.78
N ILE A 116 4.71 11.17 10.10
CA ILE A 116 5.01 10.62 11.43
C ILE A 116 6.52 10.68 11.72
N MET A 117 7.38 10.39 10.75
CA MET A 117 8.83 10.46 10.91
C MET A 117 9.29 11.89 11.22
N PHE A 118 8.83 12.88 10.46
CA PHE A 118 9.11 14.29 10.73
C PHE A 118 8.53 14.76 12.08
N ALA A 119 7.42 14.17 12.54
CA ALA A 119 6.82 14.51 13.82
C ALA A 119 7.47 13.82 15.02
N ARG A 120 8.21 12.72 14.83
CA ARG A 120 8.76 11.90 15.93
C ARG A 120 10.28 11.90 16.01
N ILE A 121 11.00 12.16 14.93
CA ILE A 121 12.46 12.13 14.89
C ILE A 121 13.01 13.54 15.08
N SER A 122 13.74 13.76 16.17
CA SER A 122 14.27 15.09 16.55
C SER A 122 15.15 15.71 15.46
N VAL A 123 15.99 14.92 14.80
CA VAL A 123 16.85 15.38 13.69
C VAL A 123 16.01 15.93 12.53
N LEU A 124 14.90 15.26 12.18
CA LEU A 124 14.00 15.71 11.11
C LEU A 124 13.19 16.94 11.51
N GLN A 125 12.80 17.05 12.78
CA GLN A 125 12.13 18.25 13.32
C GLN A 125 13.04 19.48 13.24
N MET A 126 14.32 19.32 13.61
CA MET A 126 15.32 20.38 13.51
C MET A 126 15.53 20.79 12.05
N LEU A 127 15.67 19.83 11.14
CA LEU A 127 15.83 20.09 9.71
C LEU A 127 14.60 20.82 9.12
N ALA A 128 13.39 20.39 9.47
CA ALA A 128 12.17 21.06 9.04
C ALA A 128 12.09 22.49 9.60
N SER A 129 12.45 22.71 10.86
CA SER A 129 12.44 24.04 11.48
C SER A 129 13.48 24.96 10.84
N ALA A 130 14.71 24.47 10.63
CA ALA A 130 15.80 25.22 9.98
C ALA A 130 15.46 25.64 8.55
N THR A 131 14.69 24.82 7.83
CA THR A 131 14.27 25.08 6.44
C THR A 131 12.89 25.72 6.32
N ARG A 132 12.30 26.22 7.42
CA ARG A 132 10.93 26.80 7.46
C ARG A 132 9.87 25.88 6.85
N GLY A 133 10.01 24.57 7.06
CA GLY A 133 9.11 23.53 6.55
C GLY A 133 9.44 23.03 5.14
N ALA A 134 10.39 23.65 4.42
CA ALA A 134 10.70 23.27 3.04
C ALA A 134 11.23 21.82 2.92
N ALA A 135 12.01 21.34 3.89
CA ALA A 135 12.51 19.95 3.87
C ALA A 135 11.38 18.91 3.83
N PHE A 136 10.30 19.14 4.59
CA PHE A 136 9.14 18.24 4.58
C PHE A 136 8.41 18.29 3.23
N SER A 137 8.18 19.49 2.69
CA SER A 137 7.53 19.66 1.39
C SER A 137 8.35 19.03 0.25
N ILE A 138 9.68 19.20 0.24
CA ILE A 138 10.58 18.58 -0.73
C ILE A 138 10.48 17.06 -0.64
N ALA A 139 10.53 16.49 0.57
CA ALA A 139 10.40 15.05 0.76
C ALA A 139 9.04 14.52 0.25
N GLN A 140 7.95 15.26 0.46
CA GLN A 140 6.64 14.91 -0.09
C GLN A 140 6.60 14.94 -1.62
N VAL A 141 7.17 15.96 -2.25
CA VAL A 141 7.23 16.09 -3.71
C VAL A 141 8.09 14.97 -4.32
N LEU A 142 9.25 14.68 -3.73
CA LEU A 142 10.10 13.57 -4.18
C LEU A 142 9.36 12.22 -4.06
N LEU A 143 8.67 11.99 -2.95
CA LEU A 143 7.86 10.80 -2.75
C LEU A 143 6.74 10.68 -3.79
N LEU A 144 6.10 11.80 -4.15
CA LEU A 144 5.07 11.85 -5.19
C LEU A 144 5.65 11.50 -6.56
N ILE A 145 6.78 12.11 -6.95
CA ILE A 145 7.45 11.82 -8.22
C ILE A 145 7.83 10.34 -8.31
N LEU A 146 8.42 9.79 -7.24
CA LEU A 146 8.77 8.38 -7.17
C LEU A 146 7.53 7.49 -7.30
N ALA A 147 6.45 7.80 -6.58
CA ALA A 147 5.21 7.05 -6.64
C ALA A 147 4.60 7.05 -8.05
N ILE A 148 4.56 8.20 -8.73
CA ILE A 148 4.09 8.31 -10.12
C ILE A 148 4.95 7.44 -11.05
N GLY A 149 6.27 7.51 -10.92
CA GLY A 149 7.21 6.70 -11.71
C GLY A 149 7.00 5.19 -11.50
N VAL A 150 6.91 4.76 -10.24
CA VAL A 150 6.66 3.36 -9.88
C VAL A 150 5.32 2.88 -10.41
N ILE A 151 4.24 3.67 -10.26
CA ILE A 151 2.91 3.33 -10.78
C ILE A 151 2.96 3.18 -12.30
N ALA A 152 3.57 4.12 -13.01
CA ALA A 152 3.66 4.07 -14.47
C ALA A 152 4.42 2.81 -14.96
N ILE A 153 5.53 2.47 -14.32
CA ILE A 153 6.32 1.27 -14.67
C ILE A 153 5.54 0.00 -14.31
N ALA A 154 4.94 -0.06 -13.12
CA ALA A 154 4.15 -1.20 -12.66
C ALA A 154 2.96 -1.47 -13.58
N VAL A 155 2.22 -0.43 -13.98
CA VAL A 155 1.10 -0.54 -14.92
C VAL A 155 1.59 -1.10 -16.27
N LYS A 156 2.68 -0.57 -16.83
CA LYS A 156 3.23 -1.06 -18.10
C LYS A 156 3.63 -2.54 -17.98
N LYS A 157 4.47 -2.89 -17.01
CA LYS A 157 5.00 -4.25 -16.87
C LYS A 157 3.91 -5.27 -16.55
N PHE A 158 3.03 -4.98 -15.60
CA PHE A 158 1.98 -5.89 -15.17
C PHE A 158 0.88 -6.09 -16.24
N CYS A 159 0.64 -5.09 -17.09
CA CYS A 159 -0.37 -5.21 -18.15
C CYS A 159 0.15 -5.89 -19.41
N LEU A 160 1.47 -5.93 -19.62
CA LEU A 160 2.08 -6.64 -20.73
C LEU A 160 2.18 -8.15 -20.48
N THR A 161 2.04 -8.61 -19.24
CA THR A 161 2.15 -10.04 -18.90
C THR A 161 0.87 -10.83 -19.24
N PRO A 162 0.93 -12.00 -19.90
CA PRO A 162 -0.23 -12.85 -20.13
C PRO A 162 -0.94 -13.31 -18.84
N SER A 163 -2.26 -13.56 -18.88
CA SER A 163 -3.05 -14.01 -17.72
C SER A 163 -2.58 -15.31 -17.08
N SER A 164 -2.05 -16.24 -17.88
CA SER A 164 -1.53 -17.53 -17.42
C SER A 164 -0.36 -17.41 -16.44
N ASP A 165 0.31 -16.26 -16.46
CA ASP A 165 1.64 -16.09 -15.87
C ASP A 165 1.65 -15.21 -14.62
N LEU A 166 0.53 -14.56 -14.31
CA LEU A 166 0.44 -13.62 -13.20
C LEU A 166 0.77 -14.27 -11.84
N TRP A 167 0.45 -15.55 -11.65
CA TRP A 167 0.58 -16.22 -10.34
C TRP A 167 1.89 -17.01 -10.16
N LYS A 168 2.89 -16.77 -11.02
CA LYS A 168 4.13 -17.57 -11.07
C LYS A 168 4.95 -17.60 -9.78
N TRP A 169 4.96 -16.52 -8.99
CA TRP A 169 5.76 -16.38 -7.76
C TRP A 169 5.42 -17.34 -6.61
N ASN A 170 4.26 -18.00 -6.64
CA ASN A 170 3.87 -19.00 -5.64
C ASN A 170 4.13 -20.45 -6.09
N ARG A 171 4.63 -20.66 -7.32
CA ARG A 171 5.18 -21.97 -7.68
C ARG A 171 6.59 -22.03 -7.11
N VAL A 172 6.73 -22.75 -6.01
CA VAL A 172 8.03 -23.30 -5.61
C VAL A 172 8.56 -24.04 -6.83
N GLU A 173 9.58 -23.50 -7.49
CA GLU A 173 10.29 -24.15 -8.59
C GLU A 173 11.00 -25.37 -8.00
N GLY A 174 10.28 -26.50 -7.94
CA GLY A 174 10.79 -27.73 -7.34
C GLY A 174 9.88 -28.95 -7.46
N LEU A 175 8.74 -28.86 -8.17
CA LEU A 175 7.98 -30.05 -8.52
C LEU A 175 8.20 -30.37 -10.01
N PRO A 176 8.84 -31.51 -10.33
CA PRO A 176 9.03 -31.94 -11.71
C PRO A 176 7.68 -32.02 -12.44
N ARG A 177 7.72 -31.68 -13.73
CA ARG A 177 6.56 -31.64 -14.63
C ARG A 177 6.68 -32.81 -15.61
N ASP A 178 6.58 -34.00 -15.06
CA ASP A 178 6.73 -35.27 -15.78
C ASP A 178 6.55 -36.37 -14.71
N ALA A 179 5.55 -37.24 -14.74
CA ALA A 179 5.03 -38.00 -15.88
C ALA A 179 3.54 -38.31 -15.69
N GLY A 180 2.81 -38.38 -16.81
CA GLY A 180 1.42 -38.85 -16.83
C GLY A 180 0.70 -38.56 -18.14
N GLY A 181 1.40 -38.69 -19.26
CA GLY A 181 0.77 -38.95 -20.54
C GLY A 181 0.62 -40.47 -20.67
N SER A 182 -0.62 -40.92 -20.68
CA SER A 182 -1.12 -42.11 -21.38
C SER A 182 -2.63 -42.03 -21.38
#